data_AF-A0A7W1FA73-F1
#
_entry.id   AF-A0A7W1FA73-F1
#
_cell.length_a   1.000
_cell.length_b   1.000
_cell.length_c   1.000
_cell.angle_alpha   90.00
_cell.angle_beta   90.00
_cell.angle_gamma   90.00
#
_symmetry.space_group_name_H-M   'P 1'
#
loop_
_entity.id
_entity.type
_entity.pdbx_description
1 polymer ?
#
loop_
_entity_poly.entity_id
_entity_poly.type
_entity_poly.pdbx_seq_one_letter_code
_entity_poly.pdbx_strand_id
1 'polypeptide(L)'
;GIAGTVWLDFTTGGGGEKGAIDATEKGLPGVQVEALRGTEVAGSASTDASGRFAITGLASGDYRLRLAASNFREAFGGFSWLGPTLVTPAIIVAYIWIWAGFAMVVIGAGLAAIPREVLEASRVEGANEWQVFRRVTVPLLAPVIGVVLVTLVINVLKIFDLVLVIAPGSAQRTANVIALQMWKTSFGVRDFGLGSALAMFLFLLVIPAMAFNIRRFRTEG
;
A
#
# COMPACT_ATOMS: atom_id res chain seq x y z
N GLY A 1 13.31 -4.65 -42.32
CA GLY A 1 12.02 -4.34 -41.69
C GLY A 1 11.96 -5.03 -40.34
N ILE A 2 11.17 -4.51 -39.40
CA ILE A 2 11.00 -5.08 -38.06
C ILE A 2 9.54 -5.51 -37.93
N ALA A 3 9.28 -6.75 -37.51
CA ALA A 3 7.94 -7.27 -37.30
C ALA A 3 7.84 -7.93 -35.92
N GLY A 4 6.64 -7.96 -35.38
CA GLY A 4 6.37 -8.56 -34.08
C GLY A 4 4.88 -8.58 -33.75
N THR A 5 4.58 -8.90 -32.50
CA THR A 5 3.22 -8.94 -31.98
C THR A 5 3.14 -8.09 -30.72
N VAL A 6 2.05 -7.36 -30.55
CA VAL A 6 1.67 -6.73 -29.28
C VAL A 6 0.49 -7.52 -28.73
N TRP A 7 0.61 -8.03 -27.51
CA TRP A 7 -0.42 -8.83 -26.87
C TRP A 7 -0.54 -8.47 -25.38
N LEU A 8 -1.65 -8.89 -24.78
CA LEU A 8 -1.78 -8.90 -23.33
C LEU A 8 -1.17 -10.18 -22.79
N ASP A 9 -0.03 -10.06 -22.11
CA ASP A 9 0.60 -11.13 -21.31
C ASP A 9 -0.26 -11.36 -20.04
N PHE A 10 -1.43 -11.97 -20.27
CA PHE A 10 -2.41 -12.32 -19.26
C PHE A 10 -3.29 -13.47 -19.75
N THR A 11 -3.23 -14.59 -19.03
CA THR A 11 -4.11 -15.75 -19.22
C THR A 11 -5.11 -15.85 -18.08
N THR A 12 -6.41 -15.81 -18.42
CA THR A 12 -7.51 -15.94 -17.45
C THR A 12 -7.47 -17.29 -16.75
N GLY A 13 -7.36 -17.31 -15.41
CA GLY A 13 -7.22 -18.55 -14.63
C GLY A 13 -5.77 -18.93 -14.30
N GLY A 14 -4.78 -18.18 -14.80
CA GLY A 14 -3.36 -18.46 -14.60
C GLY A 14 -2.83 -19.60 -15.46
N GLY A 15 -1.52 -19.87 -15.37
CA GLY A 15 -0.87 -20.97 -16.09
C GLY A 15 -0.18 -20.60 -17.41
N GLY A 16 -0.18 -19.33 -17.81
CA GLY A 16 0.59 -18.85 -18.96
C GLY A 16 2.09 -18.72 -18.66
N GLU A 17 2.92 -18.84 -19.71
CA GLU A 17 4.36 -18.66 -19.62
C GLU A 17 4.73 -17.20 -19.90
N LYS A 18 5.17 -16.47 -18.87
CA LYS A 18 5.49 -15.05 -18.98
C LYS A 18 6.50 -14.78 -20.09
N GLY A 19 6.15 -13.86 -20.99
CA GLY A 19 7.00 -13.48 -22.11
C GLY A 19 6.97 -14.45 -23.31
N ALA A 20 6.19 -15.53 -23.24
CA ALA A 20 5.80 -16.32 -24.40
C ALA A 20 4.39 -15.91 -24.84
N ILE A 21 4.09 -16.08 -26.13
CA ILE A 21 2.73 -15.86 -26.65
C ILE A 21 1.99 -17.19 -26.50
N ASP A 22 1.03 -17.26 -25.58
CA ASP A 22 0.19 -18.43 -25.41
C ASP A 22 -1.04 -18.39 -26.33
N ALA A 23 -1.55 -19.57 -26.70
CA ALA A 23 -2.70 -19.69 -27.60
C ALA A 23 -4.00 -19.05 -27.05
N THR A 24 -4.07 -18.86 -25.73
CA THR A 24 -5.19 -18.22 -25.02
C THR A 24 -5.04 -16.71 -24.87
N GLU A 25 -3.87 -16.15 -25.20
CA GLU A 25 -3.60 -14.74 -25.03
C GLU A 25 -4.11 -13.90 -26.19
N LYS A 26 -4.57 -12.70 -25.87
CA LYS A 26 -5.22 -11.82 -26.84
C LYS A 26 -4.23 -10.81 -27.41
N GLY A 27 -4.02 -10.88 -28.72
CA GLY A 27 -3.35 -9.82 -29.47
C GLY A 27 -4.09 -8.50 -29.33
N LEU A 28 -3.35 -7.40 -29.25
CA LEU A 28 -3.91 -6.06 -29.09
C LEU A 28 -4.01 -5.36 -30.45
N PRO A 29 -5.21 -5.21 -31.04
CA PRO A 29 -5.38 -4.55 -32.32
C PRO A 29 -5.32 -3.02 -32.20
N GLY A 30 -4.91 -2.35 -33.28
CA GLY A 30 -4.93 -0.89 -33.39
C GLY A 30 -3.88 -0.15 -32.55
N VAL A 31 -2.88 -0.87 -32.01
CA VAL A 31 -1.77 -0.29 -31.26
C VAL A 31 -0.71 0.21 -32.23
N GLN A 32 -0.35 1.48 -32.10
CA GLN A 32 0.72 2.11 -32.85
C GLN A 32 2.09 1.77 -32.26
N VAL A 33 2.97 1.15 -33.05
CA VAL A 33 4.35 0.82 -32.68
C VAL A 33 5.30 1.70 -33.47
N GLU A 34 6.29 2.27 -32.79
CA GLU A 34 7.32 3.13 -33.38
C GLU A 34 8.70 2.49 -33.24
N ALA A 35 9.47 2.52 -34.33
CA ALA A 35 10.88 2.18 -34.34
C ALA A 35 11.72 3.45 -34.21
N LEU A 36 12.47 3.56 -33.12
CA LEU A 36 13.31 4.71 -32.81
C LEU A 36 14.77 4.42 -33.18
N ARG A 37 15.41 5.37 -33.85
CA ARG A 37 16.87 5.43 -34.02
C ARG A 37 17.38 6.59 -33.17
N GLY A 38 17.99 6.28 -32.03
CA GLY A 38 18.26 7.30 -31.00
C GLY A 38 16.96 7.83 -30.40
N THR A 39 16.66 9.11 -30.61
CA THR A 39 15.42 9.79 -30.16
C THR A 39 14.42 10.02 -31.30
N GLU A 40 14.80 9.77 -32.55
CA GLU A 40 13.96 10.03 -33.72
C GLU A 40 13.14 8.80 -34.12
N VAL A 41 11.89 9.02 -34.52
CA VAL A 41 11.02 7.96 -35.05
C VAL A 41 11.40 7.71 -36.50
N ALA A 42 12.03 6.56 -36.75
CA ALA A 42 12.48 6.15 -38.08
C ALA A 42 11.39 5.42 -38.88
N GLY A 43 10.34 4.93 -38.22
CA GLY A 43 9.19 4.30 -38.85
C GLY A 43 8.13 3.92 -37.82
N SER A 44 6.89 3.71 -38.27
CA SER A 44 5.80 3.24 -37.41
C SER A 44 4.84 2.32 -38.15
N ALA A 45 4.09 1.52 -37.39
CA ALA A 45 3.04 0.64 -37.91
C ALA A 45 1.95 0.45 -36.85
N SER A 46 0.71 0.23 -37.29
CA SER A 46 -0.39 -0.15 -36.39
C SER A 46 -0.53 -1.68 -36.37
N THR A 47 -0.94 -2.23 -35.24
CA THR A 47 -1.20 -3.67 -35.12
C THR A 47 -2.51 -4.07 -35.79
N ASP A 48 -2.53 -5.24 -36.44
CA ASP A 48 -3.71 -5.82 -37.06
C ASP A 48 -4.69 -6.45 -36.05
N ALA A 49 -5.76 -7.08 -36.54
CA ALA A 49 -6.76 -7.75 -35.69
C ALA A 49 -6.18 -8.84 -34.77
N SER A 50 -5.01 -9.40 -35.13
CA SER A 50 -4.27 -10.41 -34.36
C SER A 50 -3.18 -9.82 -33.47
N GLY A 51 -3.02 -8.49 -33.43
CA GLY A 51 -1.98 -7.80 -32.68
C GLY A 51 -0.62 -7.76 -33.38
N ARG A 52 -0.49 -8.23 -34.63
CA ARG A 52 0.78 -8.24 -35.37
C ARG A 52 1.06 -6.91 -36.03
N PHE A 53 2.32 -6.50 -36.06
CA PHE A 53 2.78 -5.30 -36.76
C PHE A 53 4.01 -5.61 -37.63
N ALA A 54 4.20 -4.84 -38.69
CA ALA A 54 5.40 -4.87 -39.52
C ALA A 54 5.79 -3.46 -39.97
N ILE A 55 6.97 -3.00 -39.54
CA ILE A 55 7.57 -1.73 -39.94
C ILE A 55 8.54 -2.01 -41.09
N THR A 56 8.16 -1.58 -42.29
CA THR A 56 8.96 -1.73 -43.52
C THR A 56 9.75 -0.44 -43.81
N GLY A 57 10.70 -0.48 -44.75
CA GLY A 57 11.45 0.71 -45.18
C GLY A 57 12.54 1.22 -44.21
N LEU A 58 12.83 0.49 -43.12
CA LEU A 58 13.91 0.82 -42.20
C LEU A 58 15.28 0.48 -42.81
N ALA A 59 16.23 1.43 -42.76
CA ALA A 59 17.63 1.19 -43.08
C ALA A 59 18.28 0.23 -42.07
N SER A 60 19.34 -0.48 -42.46
CA SER A 60 20.05 -1.36 -41.53
C SER A 60 20.62 -0.58 -40.34
N GLY A 61 20.54 -1.16 -39.14
CA GLY A 61 21.03 -0.58 -37.89
C GLY A 61 20.19 -0.98 -36.69
N ASP A 62 20.55 -0.43 -35.52
CA ASP A 62 19.87 -0.69 -34.26
C ASP A 62 18.66 0.23 -34.06
N TYR A 63 17.56 -0.37 -33.61
CA TYR A 63 16.32 0.33 -33.32
C TYR A 63 15.78 -0.07 -31.95
N ARG A 64 15.18 0.89 -31.25
CA ARG A 64 14.37 0.62 -30.06
C ARG A 64 12.90 0.71 -30.43
N LEU A 65 12.13 -0.31 -30.08
CA LEU A 65 10.68 -0.29 -30.26
C LEU A 65 10.02 0.37 -29.06
N ARG A 66 9.04 1.23 -29.30
CA ARG A 66 8.13 1.71 -28.26
C ARG A 66 6.69 1.68 -28.76
N LEU A 67 5.75 1.63 -27.82
CA LEU A 67 4.37 1.96 -28.10
C LEU A 67 4.25 3.49 -28.20
N ALA A 68 3.59 3.98 -29.24
CA ALA A 68 3.38 5.42 -29.43
C ALA A 68 2.55 6.00 -28.28
N ALA A 69 2.79 7.28 -27.94
CA ALA A 69 2.07 7.97 -26.87
C ALA A 69 0.56 8.07 -27.15
N SER A 70 0.16 8.13 -28.44
CA SER A 70 -1.24 8.18 -28.89
C SER A 70 -2.06 6.94 -28.54
N ASN A 71 -1.41 5.81 -28.21
CA ASN A 71 -2.10 4.62 -27.73
C ASN A 71 -2.68 4.79 -26.32
N PHE A 72 -2.14 5.74 -25.57
CA PHE A 72 -2.50 5.96 -24.19
C PHE A 72 -3.39 7.20 -24.11
N ARG A 73 -4.39 7.15 -23.23
CA ARG A 73 -5.12 8.35 -22.87
C ARG A 73 -4.14 9.34 -22.26
N GLU A 74 -4.36 10.64 -22.49
CA GLU A 74 -3.60 11.68 -21.79
C GLU A 74 -3.64 11.42 -20.29
N ALA A 75 -2.49 11.63 -19.63
CA ALA A 75 -2.40 11.48 -18.20
C ALA A 75 -3.46 12.36 -17.52
N PHE A 76 -4.14 11.82 -16.52
CA PHE A 76 -5.08 12.60 -15.73
C PHE A 76 -4.37 13.83 -15.14
N GLY A 77 -4.66 15.02 -15.69
CA GLY A 77 -4.04 16.28 -15.28
C GLY A 77 -4.65 16.91 -14.03
N GLY A 78 -5.64 16.26 -13.42
CA GLY A 78 -6.29 16.71 -12.19
C GLY A 78 -5.57 16.24 -10.92
N PHE A 79 -6.16 16.57 -9.76
CA PHE A 79 -5.63 16.17 -8.47
C PHE A 79 -5.91 14.68 -8.17
N SER A 80 -4.85 13.87 -8.05
CA SER A 80 -4.97 12.43 -7.82
C SER A 80 -4.89 12.09 -6.33
N TRP A 81 -6.05 12.02 -5.66
CA TRP A 81 -6.16 11.69 -4.23
C TRP A 81 -5.52 10.34 -3.84
N LEU A 82 -5.55 9.37 -4.76
CA LEU A 82 -4.95 8.04 -4.59
C LEU A 82 -3.68 7.88 -5.43
N GLY A 83 -3.09 8.99 -5.87
CA GLY A 83 -1.81 8.99 -6.56
C GLY A 83 -0.66 8.59 -5.63
N PRO A 84 0.51 8.27 -6.20
CA PRO A 84 1.68 7.83 -5.43
C PRO A 84 2.11 8.77 -4.30
N THR A 85 1.81 10.07 -4.40
CA THR A 85 2.18 11.09 -3.39
C THR A 85 1.21 11.13 -2.21
N LEU A 86 -0.08 10.86 -2.43
CA LEU A 86 -1.14 11.05 -1.43
C LEU A 86 -1.71 9.76 -0.87
N VAL A 87 -1.43 8.63 -1.52
CA VAL A 87 -1.92 7.31 -1.10
C VAL A 87 -1.53 6.97 0.34
N THR A 88 -0.29 7.22 0.76
CA THR A 88 0.18 6.90 2.11
C THR A 88 -0.48 7.78 3.17
N PRO A 89 -0.51 9.13 3.05
CA PRO A 89 -1.31 9.98 3.92
C PRO A 89 -2.80 9.61 3.97
N ALA A 90 -3.41 9.27 2.84
CA ALA A 90 -4.81 8.87 2.78
C ALA A 90 -5.07 7.59 3.61
N ILE A 91 -4.19 6.59 3.50
CA ILE A 91 -4.26 5.36 4.30
C ILE A 91 -4.08 5.66 5.78
N ILE A 92 -3.16 6.57 6.16
CA ILE A 92 -2.95 6.98 7.55
C ILE A 92 -4.23 7.60 8.13
N VAL A 93 -4.86 8.53 7.40
CA VAL A 93 -6.11 9.17 7.84
C VAL A 93 -7.24 8.16 7.97
N ALA A 94 -7.38 7.24 7.01
CA ALA A 94 -8.38 6.18 7.08
C ALA A 94 -8.15 5.26 8.29
N TYR A 95 -6.90 4.91 8.59
CA TYR A 95 -6.56 4.11 9.76
C TYR A 95 -6.90 4.81 11.07
N ILE A 96 -6.54 6.10 11.19
CA ILE A 96 -6.89 6.92 12.35
C ILE A 96 -8.41 6.94 12.54
N TRP A 97 -9.18 7.12 11.46
CA TRP A 97 -10.64 7.16 11.52
C TRP A 97 -11.24 5.86 12.08
N ILE A 98 -10.80 4.71 11.56
CA ILE A 98 -11.31 3.39 11.97
C ILE A 98 -11.02 3.14 13.46
N TRP A 99 -9.85 3.55 13.93
CA TRP A 99 -9.42 3.29 15.30
C TRP A 99 -9.73 4.39 16.31
N ALA A 100 -10.17 5.57 15.84
CA ALA A 100 -10.54 6.69 16.70
C ALA A 100 -11.67 6.31 17.67
N GLY A 101 -12.68 5.57 17.20
CA GLY A 101 -13.78 5.11 18.05
C GLY A 101 -13.30 4.21 19.20
N PHE A 102 -12.43 3.25 18.90
CA PHE A 102 -11.81 2.39 19.91
C PHE A 102 -11.01 3.21 20.94
N ALA A 103 -10.14 4.10 20.47
CA ALA A 103 -9.32 4.92 21.35
C ALA A 103 -10.18 5.83 22.25
N MET A 104 -11.23 6.44 21.70
CA MET A 104 -12.15 7.28 22.47
C MET A 104 -12.87 6.52 23.58
N VAL A 105 -13.37 5.31 23.30
CA VAL A 105 -14.06 4.49 24.31
C VAL A 105 -13.12 4.10 25.44
N VAL A 106 -11.92 3.62 25.11
CA VAL A 106 -10.95 3.15 26.11
C VAL A 106 -10.40 4.30 26.94
N ILE A 107 -10.02 5.41 26.32
CA ILE A 107 -9.56 6.61 27.03
C ILE A 107 -10.69 7.22 27.86
N GLY A 108 -11.92 7.23 27.35
CA GLY A 108 -13.11 7.68 28.07
C GLY A 108 -13.38 6.87 29.34
N ALA A 109 -13.26 5.54 29.27
CA ALA A 109 -13.34 4.68 30.45
C ALA A 109 -12.23 4.97 31.46
N GLY A 110 -10.99 5.19 30.98
CA GLY A 110 -9.87 5.60 31.82
C GLY A 110 -10.09 6.95 32.52
N LEU A 111 -10.67 7.92 31.81
CA LEU A 111 -11.00 9.25 32.36
C LEU A 111 -12.08 9.15 33.44
N ALA A 112 -13.09 8.31 33.23
CA ALA A 112 -14.17 8.10 34.20
C ALA A 112 -13.69 7.44 35.51
N ALA A 113 -12.58 6.69 35.46
CA ALA A 113 -11.98 6.06 36.63
C ALA A 113 -11.15 7.02 37.50
N ILE A 114 -10.85 8.23 37.03
CA ILE A 114 -10.06 9.21 37.79
C ILE A 114 -10.91 9.81 38.93
N PRO A 115 -10.46 9.72 40.20
CA PRO A 115 -11.18 10.31 41.32
C PRO A 115 -11.31 11.83 41.18
N ARG A 116 -12.53 12.36 41.35
CA ARG A 116 -12.81 13.81 41.25
C ARG A 116 -12.02 14.63 42.28
N GLU A 117 -11.81 14.06 43.46
CA GLU A 117 -11.08 14.67 44.57
C GLU A 117 -9.65 15.10 44.16
N VAL A 118 -8.96 14.30 43.34
CA VAL A 118 -7.60 14.61 42.86
C VAL A 118 -7.62 15.83 41.93
N LEU A 119 -8.66 15.95 41.10
CA LEU A 119 -8.83 17.09 40.20
C LEU A 119 -9.21 18.35 40.98
N GLU A 120 -10.09 18.23 41.96
CA GLU A 120 -10.50 19.34 42.83
C GLU A 120 -9.34 19.83 43.70
N ALA A 121 -8.55 18.94 44.30
CA ALA A 121 -7.36 19.29 45.06
C ALA A 121 -6.35 20.08 44.21
N SER A 122 -6.09 19.63 42.97
CA SER A 122 -5.17 20.34 42.07
C SER A 122 -5.64 21.76 41.72
N ARG A 123 -6.96 21.99 41.66
CA ARG A 123 -7.55 23.33 41.44
C ARG A 123 -7.46 24.20 42.70
N VAL A 124 -7.62 23.63 43.88
CA VAL A 124 -7.44 24.33 45.16
C VAL A 124 -5.99 24.78 45.34
N GLU A 125 -5.02 24.01 44.83
CA GLU A 125 -3.60 24.38 44.79
C GLU A 125 -3.24 25.45 43.75
N GLY A 126 -4.22 26.01 43.03
CA GLY A 126 -4.02 27.08 42.06
C GLY A 126 -3.45 26.62 40.71
N ALA A 127 -3.51 25.32 40.39
CA ALA A 127 -3.08 24.83 39.08
C ALA A 127 -4.04 25.28 37.96
N ASN A 128 -3.47 25.73 36.84
CA ASN A 128 -4.24 26.03 35.62
C ASN A 128 -4.67 24.73 34.90
N GLU A 129 -5.74 24.76 34.12
CA GLU A 129 -6.30 23.59 33.40
C GLU A 129 -5.28 22.86 32.52
N TRP A 130 -4.37 23.57 31.86
CA TRP A 130 -3.27 22.93 31.11
C TRP A 130 -2.28 22.19 32.01
N GLN A 131 -2.02 22.71 33.21
CA GLN A 131 -1.17 22.04 34.21
C GLN A 131 -1.88 20.82 34.79
N VAL A 132 -3.17 20.91 35.09
CA VAL A 132 -4.00 19.78 35.54
C VAL A 132 -3.99 18.68 34.48
N PHE A 133 -4.25 19.02 33.21
CA PHE A 133 -4.22 18.05 32.11
C PHE A 133 -2.85 17.36 32.00
N ARG A 134 -1.76 18.12 31.88
CA ARG A 134 -0.43 17.54 31.59
C ARG A 134 0.22 16.86 32.79
N ARG A 135 -0.02 17.33 34.02
CA ARG A 135 0.65 16.85 35.23
C ARG A 135 -0.20 15.92 36.10
N VAL A 136 -1.52 15.94 35.94
CA VAL A 136 -2.45 15.09 36.72
C VAL A 136 -3.14 14.11 35.79
N THR A 137 -3.92 14.60 34.82
CA THR A 137 -4.75 13.73 33.96
C THR A 137 -3.91 12.79 33.09
N VAL A 138 -2.92 13.30 32.36
CA VAL A 138 -2.10 12.48 31.43
C VAL A 138 -1.29 11.40 32.17
N PRO A 139 -0.60 11.68 33.29
CA PRO A 139 0.09 10.65 34.06
C PRO A 139 -0.86 9.59 34.63
N LEU A 140 -2.04 9.98 35.14
CA LEU A 140 -3.03 9.02 35.64
C LEU A 140 -3.63 8.16 34.52
N LEU A 141 -3.78 8.71 33.31
CA LEU A 141 -4.20 7.98 32.11
C LEU A 141 -3.07 7.20 31.43
N ALA A 142 -1.81 7.39 31.82
CA ALA A 142 -0.67 6.78 31.14
C ALA A 142 -0.80 5.25 30.97
N PRO A 143 -1.29 4.48 31.95
CA PRO A 143 -1.60 3.04 31.80
C PRO A 143 -2.50 2.78 30.57
N VAL A 144 -3.66 3.45 30.54
CA VAL A 144 -4.70 3.34 29.50
C VAL A 144 -4.19 3.80 28.14
N ILE A 145 -3.53 4.96 28.06
CA ILE A 145 -2.96 5.49 26.82
C ILE A 145 -1.97 4.49 26.23
N GLY A 146 -1.16 3.86 27.06
CA GLY A 146 -0.18 2.91 26.56
C GLY A 146 -0.78 1.58 26.12
N VAL A 147 -1.88 1.10 26.73
CA VAL A 147 -2.63 -0.05 26.21
C VAL A 147 -3.15 0.25 24.80
N VAL A 148 -3.75 1.42 24.60
CA VAL A 148 -4.24 1.86 23.28
C VAL A 148 -3.09 1.95 22.30
N LEU A 149 -1.99 2.62 22.66
CA LEU A 149 -0.83 2.81 21.79
C LEU A 149 -0.23 1.48 21.33
N VAL A 150 -0.02 0.53 22.25
CA VAL A 150 0.55 -0.78 21.91
C VAL A 150 -0.39 -1.57 21.01
N THR A 151 -1.69 -1.54 21.31
CA THR A 151 -2.71 -2.18 20.49
C THR A 151 -2.68 -1.63 19.06
N LEU A 152 -2.60 -0.30 18.90
CA LEU A 152 -2.52 0.34 17.59
C LEU A 152 -1.22 -0.02 16.85
N VAL A 153 -0.07 -0.05 17.53
CA VAL A 153 1.22 -0.45 16.94
C VAL A 153 1.15 -1.87 16.40
N ILE A 154 0.62 -2.83 17.17
CA ILE A 154 0.45 -4.22 16.73
C ILE A 154 -0.43 -4.30 15.48
N ASN A 155 -1.51 -3.53 15.44
CA ASN A 155 -2.43 -3.53 14.29
C ASN A 155 -1.81 -2.90 13.03
N VAL A 156 -1.00 -1.84 13.16
CA VAL A 156 -0.28 -1.24 12.01
C VAL A 156 0.71 -2.23 11.39
N LEU A 157 1.41 -3.05 12.18
CA LEU A 157 2.40 -4.00 11.64
C LEU A 157 1.79 -5.01 10.65
N LYS A 158 0.51 -5.33 10.80
CA LYS A 158 -0.22 -6.30 9.97
C LYS A 158 -1.21 -5.65 8.98
N ILE A 159 -1.12 -4.34 8.73
CA ILE A 159 -2.11 -3.55 7.98
C ILE A 159 -2.10 -3.77 6.44
N PHE A 160 -2.14 -5.01 5.98
CA PHE A 160 -2.17 -5.28 4.53
C PHE A 160 -3.54 -5.05 3.90
N ASP A 161 -4.60 -5.30 4.66
CA ASP A 161 -6.00 -5.21 4.22
C ASP A 161 -6.37 -3.79 3.79
N LEU A 162 -6.08 -2.80 4.63
CA LEU A 162 -6.38 -1.40 4.34
C LEU A 162 -5.61 -0.90 3.10
N VAL A 163 -4.33 -1.26 3.00
CA VAL A 163 -3.49 -0.87 1.85
C VAL A 163 -4.01 -1.53 0.57
N LEU A 164 -4.40 -2.80 0.64
CA LEU A 164 -4.91 -3.55 -0.51
C LEU A 164 -6.24 -2.97 -1.02
N VAL A 165 -7.11 -2.51 -0.13
CA VAL A 165 -8.42 -1.95 -0.46
C VAL A 165 -8.32 -0.51 -0.98
N ILE A 166 -7.50 0.35 -0.35
CA ILE A 166 -7.46 1.79 -0.67
C ILE A 166 -6.50 2.09 -1.83
N ALA A 167 -5.31 1.48 -1.85
CA ALA A 167 -4.30 1.85 -2.82
C ALA A 167 -4.60 1.20 -4.19
N PRO A 168 -4.70 1.98 -5.28
CA PRO A 168 -4.78 1.43 -6.63
C PRO A 168 -3.46 0.74 -6.98
N GLY A 169 -3.50 -0.26 -7.87
CA GLY A 169 -2.32 -1.05 -8.25
C GLY A 169 -1.12 -0.21 -8.71
N SER A 170 -1.36 0.96 -9.32
CA SER A 170 -0.33 1.92 -9.73
C SER A 170 0.40 2.59 -8.55
N ALA A 171 -0.27 2.79 -7.41
CA ALA A 171 0.27 3.46 -6.22
C ALA A 171 0.59 2.50 -5.06
N GLN A 172 0.15 1.23 -5.15
CA GLN A 172 0.41 0.21 -4.12
C GLN A 172 1.89 -0.07 -3.88
N ARG A 173 2.77 0.15 -4.86
CA ARG A 173 4.22 0.00 -4.66
C ARG A 173 4.75 1.05 -3.68
N THR A 174 4.21 2.26 -3.72
CA THR A 174 4.61 3.37 -2.84
C THR A 174 4.07 3.19 -1.42
N ALA A 175 2.87 2.63 -1.28
CA ALA A 175 2.25 2.33 0.01
C ALA A 175 2.57 0.92 0.56
N ASN A 176 3.58 0.24 0.01
CA ASN A 176 3.79 -1.18 0.29
C ASN A 176 4.20 -1.44 1.74
N VAL A 177 3.64 -2.50 2.33
CA VAL A 177 3.98 -2.99 3.67
C VAL A 177 4.36 -4.47 3.61
N ILE A 178 5.12 -4.97 4.60
CA ILE A 178 5.62 -6.36 4.62
C ILE A 178 4.47 -7.36 4.46
N ALA A 179 3.37 -7.14 5.18
CA ALA A 179 2.20 -7.99 5.11
C ALA A 179 1.52 -7.99 3.72
N LEU A 180 1.54 -6.86 3.01
CA LEU A 180 1.05 -6.78 1.62
C LEU A 180 1.98 -7.52 0.67
N GLN A 181 3.29 -7.39 0.86
CA GLN A 181 4.27 -8.11 0.05
C GLN A 181 4.11 -9.63 0.21
N MET A 182 3.96 -10.10 1.45
CA MET A 182 3.67 -11.50 1.77
C MET A 182 2.41 -11.97 1.02
N TRP A 183 1.31 -11.22 1.10
CA TRP A 183 0.06 -11.57 0.43
C TRP A 183 0.22 -11.63 -1.10
N LYS A 184 0.88 -10.63 -1.71
CA LYS A 184 1.12 -10.57 -3.16
C LYS A 184 1.99 -11.71 -3.67
N THR A 185 3.03 -12.07 -2.93
CA THR A 185 3.89 -13.19 -3.30
C THR A 185 3.13 -14.52 -3.21
N SER A 186 2.45 -14.77 -2.09
CA SER A 186 1.74 -16.04 -1.85
C SER A 186 0.57 -16.24 -2.82
N PHE A 187 -0.24 -15.21 -3.06
CA PHE A 187 -1.50 -15.34 -3.81
C PHE A 187 -1.44 -14.75 -5.22
N GLY A 188 -0.61 -13.73 -5.45
CA GLY A 188 -0.44 -13.11 -6.77
C GLY A 188 0.56 -13.86 -7.64
N VAL A 189 1.79 -14.06 -7.14
CA VAL A 189 2.86 -14.78 -7.86
C VAL A 189 2.75 -16.30 -7.68
N ARG A 190 2.01 -16.77 -6.67
CA ARG A 190 1.86 -18.19 -6.27
C ARG A 190 3.18 -18.83 -5.81
N ASP A 191 4.11 -18.02 -5.33
CA ASP A 191 5.33 -18.50 -4.68
C ASP A 191 5.11 -18.64 -3.17
N PHE A 192 4.62 -19.81 -2.77
CA PHE A 192 4.36 -20.12 -1.37
C PHE A 192 5.63 -20.25 -0.53
N GLY A 193 6.78 -20.56 -1.17
CA GLY A 193 8.07 -20.66 -0.49
C GLY A 193 8.50 -19.29 0.03
N LEU A 194 8.62 -18.31 -0.87
CA LEU A 194 8.98 -16.94 -0.51
C LEU A 194 7.88 -16.30 0.36
N GLY A 195 6.61 -16.59 0.07
CA GLY A 195 5.47 -16.15 0.87
C GLY A 195 5.55 -16.59 2.33
N SER A 196 5.88 -17.86 2.58
CA SER A 196 6.03 -18.41 3.94
C SER A 196 7.22 -17.81 4.70
N ALA A 197 8.34 -17.53 4.01
CA ALA A 197 9.50 -16.86 4.61
C ALA A 197 9.16 -15.43 5.07
N LEU A 198 8.43 -14.67 4.24
CA LEU A 198 7.92 -13.35 4.62
C LEU A 198 6.95 -13.41 5.79
N ALA A 199 6.09 -14.43 5.86
CA ALA A 199 5.16 -14.64 6.97
C ALA A 199 5.90 -14.90 8.30
N MET A 200 6.93 -15.75 8.28
CA MET A 200 7.77 -16.01 9.45
C MET A 200 8.55 -14.76 9.89
N PHE A 201 9.08 -14.00 8.94
CA PHE A 201 9.74 -12.74 9.23
C PHE A 201 8.80 -11.73 9.91
N LEU A 202 7.59 -11.57 9.36
CA LEU A 202 6.57 -10.71 9.96
C LEU A 202 6.17 -11.21 11.36
N PHE A 203 5.99 -12.51 11.55
CA PHE A 203 5.67 -13.10 12.85
C PHE A 203 6.72 -12.74 13.90
N LEU A 204 8.01 -12.89 13.58
CA LEU A 204 9.11 -12.51 14.48
C LEU A 204 9.09 -11.02 14.84
N LEU A 205 8.70 -10.15 13.91
CA LEU A 205 8.61 -8.70 14.12
C LEU A 205 7.45 -8.32 15.05
N VAL A 206 6.36 -9.09 15.05
CA VAL A 206 5.21 -8.84 15.93
C VAL A 206 5.44 -9.35 17.36
N ILE A 207 6.30 -10.36 17.57
CA ILE A 207 6.57 -10.94 18.91
C ILE A 207 6.97 -9.88 19.95
N PRO A 208 7.94 -8.97 19.71
CA PRO A 208 8.30 -7.93 20.67
C PRO A 208 7.12 -7.05 21.08
N ALA A 209 6.26 -6.69 20.12
CA ALA A 209 5.09 -5.86 20.38
C ALA A 209 4.04 -6.60 21.24
N MET A 210 3.80 -7.89 20.96
CA MET A 210 2.94 -8.74 21.80
C MET A 210 3.52 -8.95 23.20
N ALA A 211 4.82 -9.23 23.31
CA ALA A 211 5.49 -9.42 24.59
C ALA A 211 5.42 -8.15 25.45
N PHE A 212 5.60 -6.98 24.83
CA PHE A 212 5.44 -5.69 25.50
C PHE A 212 4.00 -5.47 25.99
N ASN A 213 3.01 -5.78 25.16
CA ASN A 213 1.59 -5.69 25.52
C ASN A 213 1.25 -6.55 26.75
N ILE A 214 1.65 -7.83 26.74
CA ILE A 214 1.39 -8.77 27.83
C ILE A 214 2.10 -8.34 29.12
N ARG A 215 3.36 -7.90 29.04
CA ARG A 215 4.10 -7.42 30.21
C ARG A 215 3.40 -6.24 30.88
N ARG A 216 2.81 -5.34 30.09
CA ARG A 216 2.09 -4.17 30.61
C ARG A 216 0.82 -4.58 31.36
N PHE A 217 0.02 -5.47 30.78
CA PHE A 217 -1.19 -5.99 31.43
C PHE A 217 -0.90 -6.71 32.75
N ARG A 218 0.26 -7.38 32.87
CA ARG A 218 0.67 -8.06 34.12
C ARG A 218 1.13 -7.13 35.24
N THR A 219 1.44 -5.88 34.95
CA THR A 219 1.83 -4.89 35.98
C THR A 219 0.60 -4.20 36.59
N GLU A 220 -0.57 -4.36 35.97
CA GLU A 220 -1.83 -3.70 36.36
C GLU A 220 -2.82 -4.64 37.08
N GLY A 221 -2.49 -5.93 37.25
CA GLY A 221 -3.26 -6.92 38.01
C GLY A 221 -2.48 -7.47 39.19
#